data_AF-A0A7K1GHR5-F1
#
_entry.id   AF-A0A7K1GHR5-F1
#
_cell.length_a   1.000
_cell.length_b   1.000
_cell.length_c   1.000
_cell.angle_alpha   90.00
_cell.angle_beta   90.00
_cell.angle_gamma   90.00
#
_symmetry.space_group_name_H-M   'P 1'
#
loop_
_entity.id
_entity.type
_entity.pdbx_description
1 polymer ?
#
loop_
_entity_poly.entity_id
_entity_poly.type
_entity_poly.pdbx_seq_one_letter_code
_entity_poly.pdbx_strand_id
1 'polypeptide(L)'
;MKTFIASIIPKIQEYSRKLDDITLLTNQHWVLIDDIELSKTIFIFKTSNELLVATNGIVEKGKWEYLGNQSLLIDLQDKSFLFKQGFFDENVLALKVDGKDEYSMLINENKFDQELNSISSVLTFLEQNYSKKNNAIFLKNDYTEDLEITDIIVIGSKRTFKMGRHTEYQVLRSDNMVFQIYRKHSNNKYFIYGPKEILLFPNKETCLLYILNNM
;
A
#
# COMPACT_ATOMS: atom_id res chain seq x y z
N MET A 1 -1.22 3.22 6.12
CA MET A 1 -1.52 3.94 4.86
C MET A 1 -2.96 4.51 4.78
N LYS A 2 -3.50 5.13 5.85
CA LYS A 2 -4.90 5.64 5.88
C LYS A 2 -5.11 6.90 5.02
N THR A 3 -4.08 7.73 4.85
CA THR A 3 -4.18 9.06 4.21
C THR A 3 -4.17 9.04 2.69
N PHE A 4 -3.42 8.11 2.08
CA PHE A 4 -3.28 8.00 0.63
C PHE A 4 -4.57 7.50 -0.05
N ILE A 5 -5.15 6.42 0.47
CA ILE A 5 -6.39 5.86 -0.08
C ILE A 5 -7.54 6.86 0.08
N ALA A 6 -7.66 7.49 1.25
CA ALA A 6 -8.71 8.47 1.54
C ALA A 6 -8.63 9.72 0.64
N SER A 7 -7.44 10.11 0.16
CA SER A 7 -7.28 11.25 -0.73
C SER A 7 -7.54 10.93 -2.21
N ILE A 8 -7.44 9.66 -2.61
CA ILE A 8 -7.69 9.21 -4.00
C ILE A 8 -9.18 9.03 -4.27
N ILE A 9 -9.92 8.40 -3.36
CA ILE A 9 -11.33 8.06 -3.58
C ILE A 9 -12.17 9.27 -4.05
N PRO A 10 -12.10 10.45 -3.40
CA PRO A 10 -12.86 11.62 -3.86
C PRO A 10 -12.50 12.07 -5.28
N LYS A 11 -11.24 11.89 -5.71
CA LYS A 11 -10.76 12.32 -7.03
C LYS A 11 -11.25 11.44 -8.16
N ILE A 12 -11.45 10.14 -7.90
CA ILE A 12 -11.94 9.20 -8.89
C ILE A 12 -13.45 8.98 -8.81
N GLN A 13 -14.13 9.54 -7.80
CA GLN A 13 -15.54 9.26 -7.50
C GLN A 13 -16.49 9.44 -8.69
N GLU A 14 -16.21 10.36 -9.61
CA GLU A 14 -17.00 10.58 -10.83
C GLU A 14 -17.07 9.34 -11.75
N TYR A 15 -16.06 8.47 -11.69
CA TYR A 15 -16.00 7.21 -12.44
C TYR A 15 -16.73 6.07 -11.74
N SER A 16 -17.19 6.26 -10.50
CA SER A 16 -17.78 5.19 -9.71
C SER A 16 -19.12 4.75 -10.32
N ARG A 17 -19.22 3.45 -10.54
CA ARG A 17 -20.48 2.74 -10.82
C ARG A 17 -21.12 2.31 -9.50
N LYS A 18 -22.36 1.85 -9.57
CA LYS A 18 -23.05 1.23 -8.43
C LYS A 18 -22.62 -0.24 -8.31
N LEU A 19 -22.52 -0.75 -7.09
CA LEU A 19 -22.23 -2.15 -6.78
C LEU A 19 -23.40 -3.12 -7.08
N ASP A 20 -24.47 -2.62 -7.69
CA ASP A 20 -25.58 -3.46 -8.15
C ASP A 20 -25.18 -4.37 -9.31
N ASP A 21 -24.16 -3.98 -10.09
CA ASP A 21 -23.54 -4.86 -11.08
C ASP A 21 -22.45 -5.76 -10.47
N ILE A 22 -22.89 -6.75 -9.69
CA ILE A 22 -22.00 -7.75 -9.08
C ILE A 22 -21.19 -8.54 -10.10
N THR A 23 -21.55 -8.53 -11.39
CA THR A 23 -20.81 -9.27 -12.42
C THR A 23 -19.39 -8.70 -12.60
N LEU A 24 -19.22 -7.38 -12.44
CA LEU A 24 -17.92 -6.72 -12.45
C LEU A 24 -17.07 -7.07 -11.22
N LEU A 25 -17.71 -7.42 -10.10
CA LEU A 25 -17.04 -7.80 -8.87
C LEU A 25 -16.58 -9.27 -8.89
N THR A 26 -17.44 -10.16 -9.40
CA THR A 26 -17.24 -11.60 -9.24
C THR A 26 -16.16 -12.19 -10.14
N ASN A 27 -15.48 -13.22 -9.63
CA ASN A 27 -14.45 -14.00 -10.32
C ASN A 27 -13.27 -13.17 -10.86
N GLN A 28 -13.02 -12.00 -10.27
CA GLN A 28 -11.82 -11.19 -10.50
C GLN A 28 -10.82 -11.34 -9.35
N HIS A 29 -9.57 -10.97 -9.60
CA HIS A 29 -8.48 -10.94 -8.62
C HIS A 29 -8.33 -9.53 -8.05
N TRP A 30 -8.93 -9.29 -6.89
CA TRP A 30 -8.89 -8.00 -6.20
C TRP A 30 -7.72 -7.96 -5.21
N VAL A 31 -6.65 -7.27 -5.56
CA VAL A 31 -5.44 -7.15 -4.74
C VAL A 31 -5.61 -6.03 -3.73
N LEU A 32 -5.46 -6.34 -2.44
CA LEU A 32 -5.51 -5.35 -1.35
C LEU A 32 -4.24 -4.49 -1.33
N ILE A 33 -4.41 -3.18 -1.19
CA ILE A 33 -3.33 -2.19 -1.31
C ILE A 33 -2.61 -1.88 0.02
N ASP A 34 -3.08 -2.39 1.16
CA ASP A 34 -2.61 -1.96 2.49
C ASP A 34 -1.11 -2.20 2.73
N ASP A 35 -0.61 -3.44 2.67
CA ASP A 35 0.81 -3.77 2.89
C ASP A 35 1.37 -4.58 1.70
N ILE A 36 1.14 -4.09 0.49
CA ILE A 36 1.43 -4.84 -0.76
C ILE A 36 2.90 -5.24 -0.92
N GLU A 37 3.82 -4.49 -0.30
CA GLU A 37 5.26 -4.77 -0.30
C GLU A 37 5.67 -5.90 0.66
N LEU A 38 4.88 -6.14 1.72
CA LEU A 38 5.14 -7.16 2.73
C LEU A 38 4.35 -8.44 2.46
N SER A 39 3.09 -8.30 2.06
CA SER A 39 2.20 -9.44 1.80
C SER A 39 1.17 -9.09 0.73
N LYS A 40 1.17 -9.86 -0.35
CA LYS A 40 0.15 -9.74 -1.39
C LYS A 40 -1.08 -10.53 -0.96
N THR A 41 -2.18 -9.81 -0.73
CA THR A 41 -3.48 -10.39 -0.39
C THR A 41 -4.46 -10.19 -1.54
N ILE A 42 -5.05 -11.27 -2.03
CA ILE A 42 -5.97 -11.29 -3.18
C ILE A 42 -7.33 -11.78 -2.71
N PHE A 43 -8.39 -11.02 -3.01
CA PHE A 43 -9.78 -11.38 -2.78
C PHE A 43 -10.42 -11.83 -4.09
N ILE A 44 -11.12 -12.97 -4.05
CA ILE A 44 -11.88 -13.50 -5.19
C ILE A 44 -13.32 -13.75 -4.74
N PHE A 45 -14.23 -12.89 -5.17
CA PHE A 45 -15.66 -12.99 -4.89
C PHE A 45 -16.31 -13.99 -5.86
N LYS A 46 -16.69 -15.18 -5.40
CA LYS A 46 -17.33 -16.19 -6.25
C LYS A 46 -18.83 -15.92 -6.39
N THR A 47 -19.39 -16.24 -7.56
CA THR A 47 -20.85 -16.17 -7.79
C THR A 47 -21.67 -17.10 -6.90
N SER A 48 -21.04 -18.07 -6.22
CA SER A 48 -21.62 -18.96 -5.23
C SER A 48 -21.67 -18.38 -3.81
N ASN A 49 -21.45 -17.07 -3.63
CA ASN A 49 -21.31 -16.39 -2.34
C ASN A 49 -20.12 -16.87 -1.49
N GLU A 50 -19.22 -17.67 -2.05
CA GLU A 50 -17.93 -18.01 -1.43
C GLU A 50 -16.93 -16.87 -1.67
N LEU A 51 -16.19 -16.50 -0.63
CA LEU A 51 -15.06 -15.57 -0.72
C LEU A 51 -13.78 -16.37 -0.59
N LEU A 52 -12.84 -16.22 -1.53
CA LEU A 52 -11.49 -16.75 -1.37
C LEU A 52 -10.55 -15.59 -1.06
N VAL A 53 -9.76 -15.72 0.00
CA VAL A 53 -8.72 -14.77 0.38
C VAL A 53 -7.37 -15.48 0.30
N ALA A 54 -6.57 -15.13 -0.69
CA ALA A 54 -5.25 -15.70 -0.91
C ALA A 54 -4.17 -14.73 -0.43
N THR A 55 -3.41 -15.11 0.59
CA THR A 55 -2.28 -14.32 1.11
C THR A 55 -0.99 -15.07 0.84
N ASN A 56 -0.10 -14.54 0.00
CA ASN A 56 1.16 -15.18 -0.38
C ASN A 56 1.00 -16.66 -0.82
N GLY A 57 -0.11 -16.98 -1.49
CA GLY A 57 -0.43 -18.33 -1.97
C GLY A 57 -1.18 -19.23 -0.99
N ILE A 58 -1.36 -18.83 0.27
CA ILE A 58 -2.19 -19.55 1.25
C ILE A 58 -3.63 -19.07 1.12
N VAL A 59 -4.58 -19.98 0.91
CA VAL A 59 -5.99 -19.66 0.67
C VAL A 59 -6.84 -19.92 1.90
N GLU A 60 -7.56 -18.89 2.32
CA GLU A 60 -8.65 -18.96 3.29
C GLU A 60 -10.00 -18.83 2.57
N LYS A 61 -11.01 -19.53 3.09
CA LYS A 61 -12.39 -19.48 2.59
C LYS A 61 -13.28 -18.73 3.58
N GLY A 62 -14.06 -17.81 3.04
CA GLY A 62 -15.10 -17.08 3.74
C GLY A 62 -16.40 -17.04 2.92
N LYS A 63 -17.31 -16.15 3.31
CA LYS A 63 -18.52 -15.86 2.55
C LYS A 63 -18.64 -14.37 2.27
N TRP A 64 -19.36 -14.04 1.21
CA TRP A 64 -19.73 -12.67 0.94
C TRP A 64 -21.17 -12.59 0.43
N GLU A 65 -21.81 -11.46 0.67
CA GLU A 65 -23.17 -11.20 0.20
C GLU A 65 -23.36 -9.71 -0.11
N TYR A 66 -23.96 -9.41 -1.27
CA TYR A 66 -24.44 -8.07 -1.55
C TYR A 66 -25.83 -7.88 -0.92
N LEU A 67 -25.93 -6.99 0.07
CA LEU A 67 -27.15 -6.75 0.83
C LEU A 67 -28.08 -5.71 0.17
N GLY A 68 -27.77 -5.26 -1.04
CA GLY A 68 -28.40 -4.09 -1.63
C GLY A 68 -27.86 -2.79 -1.03
N ASN A 69 -28.34 -1.65 -1.54
CA ASN A 69 -27.94 -0.31 -1.07
C ASN A 69 -26.42 -0.15 -0.96
N GLN A 70 -25.68 -0.65 -1.96
CA GLN A 70 -24.22 -0.51 -2.02
C GLN A 70 -23.52 -1.08 -0.78
N SER A 71 -24.11 -2.09 -0.15
CA SER A 71 -23.62 -2.70 1.09
C SER A 71 -23.21 -4.15 0.85
N LEU A 72 -22.08 -4.53 1.42
CA LEU A 72 -21.50 -5.86 1.25
C LEU A 72 -21.18 -6.45 2.61
N LEU A 73 -21.68 -7.64 2.88
CA LEU A 73 -21.35 -8.43 4.06
C LEU A 73 -20.20 -9.37 3.71
N ILE A 74 -19.14 -9.38 4.53
CA ILE A 74 -18.04 -10.33 4.42
C ILE A 74 -17.93 -11.10 5.72
N ASP A 75 -18.03 -12.42 5.64
CA ASP A 75 -17.79 -13.34 6.76
C ASP A 75 -16.43 -14.01 6.58
N LEU A 76 -15.53 -13.77 7.53
CA LEU A 76 -14.20 -14.38 7.60
C LEU A 76 -14.02 -15.04 8.96
N GLN A 77 -13.75 -16.35 8.96
CA GLN A 77 -13.61 -17.17 10.18
C GLN A 77 -14.72 -16.89 11.20
N ASP A 78 -14.40 -16.11 12.24
CA ASP A 78 -15.24 -15.83 13.40
C ASP A 78 -15.85 -14.42 13.41
N LYS A 79 -15.66 -13.63 12.34
CA LYS A 79 -16.09 -12.23 12.27
C LYS A 79 -16.83 -11.93 10.98
N SER A 80 -17.88 -11.13 11.12
CA SER A 80 -18.63 -10.54 10.02
C SER A 80 -18.35 -9.04 9.95
N PHE A 81 -18.09 -8.55 8.75
CA PHE A 81 -17.83 -7.15 8.47
C PHE A 81 -18.89 -6.63 7.51
N LEU A 82 -19.54 -5.54 7.90
CA LEU A 82 -20.42 -4.80 7.03
C LEU A 82 -19.63 -3.69 6.36
N PHE A 83 -19.59 -3.69 5.04
CA PHE A 83 -18.97 -2.67 4.23
C PHE A 83 -20.01 -1.86 3.46
N LYS A 84 -19.72 -0.58 3.28
CA LYS A 84 -20.36 0.31 2.31
C LYS A 84 -19.43 0.51 1.14
N GLN A 85 -19.97 0.61 -0.07
CA GLN A 85 -19.20 1.01 -1.24
C GLN A 85 -18.69 2.44 -1.03
N GLY A 86 -17.37 2.60 -1.05
CA GLY A 86 -16.73 3.90 -1.22
C GLY A 86 -16.62 4.26 -2.70
N PHE A 87 -16.09 3.32 -3.48
CA PHE A 87 -15.87 3.45 -4.92
C PHE A 87 -15.98 2.06 -5.57
N PHE A 88 -16.47 2.00 -6.80
CA PHE A 88 -16.47 0.75 -7.56
C PHE A 88 -16.49 1.00 -9.06
N ASP A 89 -15.57 0.37 -9.78
CA ASP A 89 -15.66 0.16 -11.23
C ASP A 89 -14.97 -1.16 -11.62
N GLU A 90 -14.63 -1.33 -12.90
CA GLU A 90 -13.96 -2.52 -13.42
C GLU A 90 -12.49 -2.69 -12.96
N ASN A 91 -11.90 -1.65 -12.39
CA ASN A 91 -10.47 -1.51 -12.10
C ASN A 91 -10.19 -1.39 -10.59
N VAL A 92 -11.02 -0.65 -9.85
CA VAL A 92 -10.82 -0.35 -8.42
C VAL A 92 -12.11 -0.61 -7.64
N LEU A 93 -11.95 -1.24 -6.49
CA LEU A 93 -12.98 -1.44 -5.48
C LEU A 93 -12.51 -0.81 -4.18
N ALA A 94 -13.27 0.14 -3.64
CA ALA A 94 -13.03 0.69 -2.32
C ALA A 94 -14.21 0.41 -1.41
N LEU A 95 -13.93 -0.22 -0.28
CA LEU A 95 -14.91 -0.61 0.72
C LEU A 95 -14.65 0.16 2.00
N LYS A 96 -15.68 0.83 2.52
CA LYS A 96 -15.65 1.52 3.81
C LYS A 96 -16.29 0.61 4.86
N VAL A 97 -15.63 0.40 5.99
CA VAL A 97 -16.26 -0.32 7.11
C VAL A 97 -17.42 0.52 7.65
N ASP A 98 -18.60 -0.08 7.80
CA ASP A 98 -19.79 0.62 8.30
C ASP A 98 -19.53 1.20 9.71
N GLY A 99 -19.86 2.47 9.91
CA GLY A 99 -19.61 3.18 11.17
C GLY A 99 -18.15 3.56 11.46
N LYS A 100 -17.19 3.30 10.55
CA LYS A 100 -15.79 3.72 10.71
C LYS A 100 -15.29 4.50 9.49
N ASP A 101 -14.37 5.43 9.72
CA ASP A 101 -13.69 6.13 8.63
C ASP A 101 -12.44 5.38 8.16
N GLU A 102 -12.64 4.10 7.85
CA GLU A 102 -11.59 3.17 7.43
C GLU A 102 -11.96 2.57 6.07
N TYR A 103 -11.09 2.78 5.08
CA TYR A 103 -11.27 2.29 3.72
C TYR A 103 -10.26 1.19 3.42
N SER A 104 -10.75 0.12 2.81
CA SER A 104 -9.94 -0.89 2.14
C SER A 104 -10.05 -0.68 0.64
N MET A 105 -8.93 -0.39 -0.01
CA MET A 105 -8.84 -0.28 -1.46
C MET A 105 -8.29 -1.59 -2.03
N LEU A 106 -8.94 -2.08 -3.08
CA LEU A 106 -8.55 -3.23 -3.84
C LEU A 106 -8.47 -2.87 -5.32
N ILE A 107 -7.51 -3.44 -6.02
CA ILE A 107 -7.32 -3.23 -7.45
C ILE A 107 -7.51 -4.54 -8.19
N ASN A 108 -8.21 -4.48 -9.32
CA ASN A 108 -8.40 -5.62 -10.19
C ASN A 108 -7.11 -5.91 -10.96
N GLU A 109 -6.35 -6.91 -10.51
CA GLU A 109 -5.12 -7.35 -11.18
C GLU A 109 -5.40 -7.92 -12.58
N ASN A 110 -6.60 -8.42 -12.86
CA ASN A 110 -6.92 -8.90 -14.22
C ASN A 110 -6.95 -7.77 -15.25
N LYS A 111 -6.96 -6.51 -14.83
CA LYS A 111 -6.95 -5.32 -15.68
C LYS A 111 -5.58 -4.67 -15.80
N PHE A 112 -4.55 -5.27 -15.21
CA PHE A 112 -3.19 -4.74 -15.27
C PHE A 112 -2.22 -5.78 -15.82
N ASP A 113 -1.49 -5.40 -16.86
CA ASP A 113 -0.51 -6.29 -17.52
C ASP A 113 0.77 -6.50 -16.69
N GLN A 114 0.87 -5.86 -15.52
CA GLN A 114 2.01 -5.96 -14.61
C GLN A 114 1.54 -6.48 -13.24
N GLU A 115 2.47 -7.02 -12.46
CA GLU A 115 2.15 -7.43 -11.09
C GLU A 115 1.93 -6.21 -10.18
N LEU A 116 0.83 -6.22 -9.44
CA LEU A 116 0.58 -5.26 -8.36
C LEU A 116 1.31 -5.73 -7.10
N ASN A 117 2.59 -5.37 -7.00
CA ASN A 117 3.47 -5.77 -5.89
C ASN A 117 4.12 -4.58 -5.17
N SER A 118 3.82 -3.35 -5.60
CA SER A 118 4.41 -2.12 -5.06
C SER A 118 3.45 -0.94 -5.17
N ILE A 119 3.62 0.06 -4.31
CA ILE A 119 2.80 1.29 -4.35
C ILE A 119 3.00 2.04 -5.68
N SER A 120 4.20 2.01 -6.25
CA SER A 120 4.48 2.62 -7.56
C SER A 120 3.72 1.95 -8.70
N SER A 121 3.61 0.62 -8.69
CA SER A 121 2.81 -0.12 -9.68
C SER A 121 1.32 0.23 -9.58
N VAL A 122 0.82 0.41 -8.35
CA VAL A 122 -0.55 0.84 -8.05
C VAL A 122 -0.81 2.26 -8.57
N LEU A 123 0.10 3.20 -8.29
CA LEU A 123 0.02 4.57 -8.80
C LEU A 123 -0.01 4.60 -10.33
N THR A 124 0.90 3.84 -10.97
CA THR A 124 0.98 3.73 -12.42
C THR A 124 -0.33 3.19 -13.01
N PHE A 125 -0.92 2.17 -12.38
CA PHE A 125 -2.22 1.63 -12.78
C PHE A 125 -3.33 2.68 -12.72
N LEU A 126 -3.43 3.41 -11.60
CA LEU A 126 -4.45 4.45 -11.43
C LEU A 126 -4.28 5.57 -12.44
N GLU A 127 -3.04 6.01 -12.68
CA GLU A 127 -2.74 7.04 -13.68
C GLU A 127 -3.17 6.62 -15.08
N GLN A 128 -2.84 5.40 -15.50
CA GLN A 128 -3.19 4.90 -16.83
C GLN A 128 -4.71 4.81 -17.04
N ASN A 129 -5.46 4.44 -16.00
CA ASN A 129 -6.89 4.18 -16.10
C ASN A 129 -7.77 5.41 -15.88
N TYR A 130 -7.30 6.41 -15.12
CA TYR A 130 -8.14 7.55 -14.72
C TYR A 130 -7.61 8.92 -15.18
N SER A 131 -6.55 8.97 -16.00
CA SER A 131 -6.03 10.23 -16.53
C SER A 131 -6.54 10.51 -17.95
N LYS A 132 -7.63 11.29 -18.12
CA LYS A 132 -7.88 12.00 -19.39
C LYS A 132 -8.27 13.47 -19.21
N LYS A 133 -7.45 14.33 -19.83
CA LYS A 133 -7.59 15.79 -20.07
C LYS A 133 -7.65 16.75 -18.89
N ASN A 134 -7.17 16.34 -17.72
CA ASN A 134 -6.48 17.23 -16.80
C ASN A 134 -5.17 16.56 -16.43
N ASN A 135 -4.05 17.04 -16.99
CA ASN A 135 -2.67 16.61 -16.68
C ASN A 135 -2.27 16.96 -15.23
N ALA A 136 -3.16 16.78 -14.26
CA ALA A 136 -3.09 17.38 -12.94
C ALA A 136 -3.86 16.62 -11.84
N ILE A 137 -4.56 15.51 -12.11
CA ILE A 137 -5.31 14.83 -11.03
C ILE A 137 -4.39 13.87 -10.24
N PHE A 138 -3.45 13.24 -10.94
CA PHE A 138 -2.43 12.36 -10.35
C PHE A 138 -1.01 12.98 -10.39
N LEU A 139 -0.75 13.91 -11.32
CA LEU A 139 0.47 14.71 -11.43
C LEU A 139 0.33 16.17 -10.92
N LYS A 140 -0.75 16.51 -10.23
CA LYS A 140 -0.69 17.50 -9.14
C LYS A 140 -1.09 16.82 -7.85
N ASN A 141 -0.23 15.92 -7.42
CA ASN A 141 0.26 16.26 -6.11
C ASN A 141 1.16 17.47 -6.32
N ASP A 142 0.79 18.59 -5.70
CA ASP A 142 1.79 19.49 -5.15
C ASP A 142 2.60 18.75 -4.04
N TYR A 143 3.02 17.49 -4.29
CA TYR A 143 4.05 16.81 -3.52
C TYR A 143 5.40 17.19 -4.13
N THR A 144 5.69 18.49 -4.11
CA THR A 144 6.80 18.94 -3.28
C THR A 144 6.23 19.16 -1.87
N GLU A 145 5.72 18.11 -1.22
CA GLU A 145 6.11 17.96 0.16
C GLU A 145 7.54 17.50 -0.04
N ASP A 146 8.46 18.42 0.18
CA ASP A 146 9.81 18.03 0.49
C ASP A 146 9.65 16.92 1.53
N LEU A 147 9.88 15.66 1.14
CA LEU A 147 9.83 14.57 2.09
C LEU A 147 10.91 14.93 3.10
N GLU A 148 10.51 15.10 4.34
CA GLU A 148 11.42 15.50 5.39
C GLU A 148 11.61 14.35 6.36
N ILE A 149 12.82 14.28 6.90
CA ILE A 149 13.10 13.42 8.04
C ILE A 149 12.55 14.13 9.27
N THR A 150 11.49 13.57 9.84
CA THR A 150 10.81 14.14 11.00
C THR A 150 11.55 13.85 12.30
N ASP A 151 12.20 12.69 12.39
CA ASP A 151 13.02 12.34 13.55
C ASP A 151 14.14 11.36 13.21
N ILE A 152 15.21 11.40 14.01
CA ILE A 152 16.33 10.44 13.95
C ILE A 152 16.69 10.00 15.36
N ILE A 153 16.23 8.81 15.72
CA ILE A 153 16.42 8.22 17.05
C ILE A 153 17.69 7.38 17.05
N VAL A 154 18.58 7.64 18.01
CA VAL A 154 19.76 6.80 18.25
C VAL A 154 19.35 5.60 19.10
N ILE A 155 19.48 4.39 18.57
CA ILE A 155 19.10 3.16 19.29
C ILE A 155 20.22 2.71 20.23
N GLY A 156 21.48 2.88 19.80
CA GLY A 156 22.64 2.55 20.62
C GLY A 156 23.83 2.11 19.80
N SER A 157 24.91 1.76 20.50
CA SER A 157 26.12 1.23 19.85
C SER A 157 26.26 -0.26 20.12
N LYS A 158 26.56 -1.02 19.06
CA LYS A 158 26.76 -2.48 19.10
C LYS A 158 28.05 -2.87 18.39
N ARG A 159 28.45 -4.13 18.58
CA ARG A 159 29.54 -4.76 17.83
C ARG A 159 29.07 -6.09 17.27
N THR A 160 29.12 -6.24 15.95
CA THR A 160 28.77 -7.49 15.26
C THR A 160 29.94 -7.96 14.40
N PHE A 161 29.93 -9.24 14.03
CA PHE A 161 30.94 -9.79 13.11
C PHE A 161 30.88 -9.12 11.74
N LYS A 162 29.67 -8.87 11.21
CA LYS A 162 29.44 -8.25 9.89
C LYS A 162 29.90 -6.79 9.81
N MET A 163 29.71 -6.00 10.88
CA MET A 163 29.91 -4.54 10.83
C MET A 163 31.02 -4.03 11.73
N GLY A 164 31.57 -4.85 12.61
CA GLY A 164 32.43 -4.37 13.69
C GLY A 164 31.65 -3.44 14.64
N ARG A 165 32.35 -2.49 15.27
CA ARG A 165 31.72 -1.50 16.17
C ARG A 165 30.96 -0.47 15.34
N HIS A 166 29.68 -0.26 15.65
CA HIS A 166 28.80 0.65 14.94
C HIS A 166 27.72 1.24 15.86
N THR A 167 27.06 2.29 15.37
CA THR A 167 25.88 2.90 16.01
C THR A 167 24.67 2.70 15.09
N GLU A 168 23.55 2.33 15.68
CA GLU A 168 22.27 2.10 15.00
C GLU A 168 21.35 3.31 15.19
N TYR A 169 20.64 3.68 14.13
CA TYR A 169 19.66 4.77 14.15
C TYR A 169 18.35 4.29 13.51
N GLN A 170 17.23 4.77 14.04
CA GLN A 170 15.94 4.76 13.38
C GLN A 170 15.67 6.15 12.81
N VAL A 171 15.23 6.19 11.56
CA VAL A 171 14.91 7.41 10.83
C VAL A 171 13.43 7.38 10.53
N LEU A 172 12.68 8.36 11.07
CA LEU A 172 11.26 8.55 10.78
C LEU A 172 11.12 9.61 9.68
N ARG A 173 10.33 9.29 8.65
CA ARG A 173 10.01 10.21 7.56
C ARG A 173 8.58 10.74 7.71
N SER A 174 8.28 11.88 7.11
CA SER A 174 6.98 12.57 7.21
C SER A 174 5.76 11.73 6.80
N ASP A 175 5.96 10.66 6.02
CA ASP A 175 4.94 9.67 5.66
C ASP A 175 4.74 8.55 6.70
N ASN A 176 5.40 8.64 7.85
CA ASN A 176 5.49 7.65 8.94
C ASN A 176 6.26 6.36 8.59
N MET A 177 7.04 6.35 7.50
CA MET A 177 7.96 5.26 7.22
C MET A 177 9.16 5.29 8.17
N VAL A 178 9.61 4.11 8.61
CA VAL A 178 10.74 3.96 9.53
C VAL A 178 11.87 3.18 8.85
N PHE A 179 13.05 3.80 8.78
CA PHE A 179 14.24 3.21 8.17
C PHE A 179 15.33 2.94 9.22
N GLN A 180 16.06 1.85 9.04
CA GLN A 180 17.25 1.56 9.85
C GLN A 180 18.53 1.94 9.10
N ILE A 181 19.32 2.84 9.69
CA ILE A 181 20.63 3.20 9.18
C ILE A 181 21.72 2.93 10.22
N TYR A 182 22.93 2.72 9.74
CA TYR A 182 24.04 2.29 10.57
C TYR A 182 25.28 3.13 10.32
N ARG A 183 25.94 3.62 11.37
CA ARG A 183 27.26 4.28 11.28
C ARG A 183 28.36 3.37 11.77
N LYS A 184 29.28 2.98 10.90
CA LYS A 184 30.45 2.17 11.28
C LYS A 184 31.54 3.05 11.91
N HIS A 185 32.08 2.65 13.05
CA HIS A 185 33.07 3.48 13.78
C HIS A 185 34.46 3.49 13.13
N SER A 186 34.82 2.45 12.38
CA SER A 186 36.17 2.32 11.81
C SER A 186 36.45 3.32 10.68
N ASN A 187 35.41 3.74 9.96
CA ASN A 187 35.54 4.62 8.79
C ASN A 187 34.47 5.73 8.74
N ASN A 188 33.65 5.83 9.79
CA ASN A 188 32.55 6.79 9.92
C ASN A 188 31.52 6.79 8.78
N LYS A 189 31.51 5.75 7.94
CA LYS A 189 30.56 5.62 6.82
C LYS A 189 29.20 5.14 7.31
N TYR A 190 28.18 5.48 6.53
CA TYR A 190 26.79 5.10 6.78
C TYR A 190 26.35 3.98 5.85
N PHE A 191 25.44 3.13 6.33
CA PHE A 191 24.98 1.94 5.61
C PHE A 191 23.48 1.76 5.76
N ILE A 192 22.86 1.21 4.71
CA ILE A 192 21.49 0.66 4.74
C ILE A 192 21.57 -0.78 4.26
N TYR A 193 20.93 -1.69 4.99
CA TYR A 193 20.81 -3.09 4.59
C TYR A 193 19.52 -3.27 3.78
N GLY A 194 19.66 -3.37 2.47
CA GLY A 194 18.57 -3.79 1.60
C GLY A 194 18.43 -5.32 1.59
N PRO A 195 17.31 -5.84 1.06
CA PRO A 195 17.07 -7.28 0.96
C PRO A 195 18.05 -7.99 0.01
N LYS A 196 18.62 -7.29 -0.97
CA LYS A 196 19.54 -7.85 -1.99
C LYS A 196 20.95 -7.28 -1.94
N GLU A 197 21.15 -6.11 -1.34
CA GLU A 197 22.44 -5.43 -1.33
C GLU A 197 22.66 -4.57 -0.08
N ILE A 198 23.91 -4.17 0.14
CA ILE A 198 24.30 -3.25 1.20
C ILE A 198 24.67 -1.93 0.54
N LEU A 199 23.90 -0.90 0.84
CA LEU A 199 24.16 0.45 0.33
C LEU A 199 25.14 1.16 1.27
N LEU A 200 26.14 1.82 0.68
CA LEU A 200 27.22 2.49 1.40
C LEU A 200 27.21 3.99 1.09
N PHE A 201 27.25 4.80 2.14
CA PHE A 201 27.24 6.26 2.04
C PHE A 201 28.44 6.88 2.75
N PRO A 202 29.06 7.92 2.18
CA PRO A 202 30.23 8.57 2.78
C PRO A 202 29.90 9.30 4.09
N ASN A 203 28.67 9.83 4.23
CA ASN A 203 28.25 10.61 5.39
C ASN A 203 26.74 10.43 5.66
N LYS A 204 26.25 11.04 6.76
CA LYS A 204 24.85 10.93 7.19
C LYS A 204 23.90 11.59 6.19
N GLU A 205 24.25 12.77 5.71
CA GLU A 205 23.43 13.57 4.79
C GLU A 205 23.13 12.83 3.49
N THR A 206 24.16 12.30 2.83
CA THR A 206 24.00 11.50 1.59
C THR A 206 23.16 10.24 1.81
N CYS A 207 23.24 9.62 2.99
CA CYS A 207 22.39 8.49 3.38
C CYS A 207 20.92 8.92 3.54
N LEU A 208 20.66 10.03 4.22
CA LEU A 208 19.31 10.56 4.42
C LEU A 208 18.70 11.04 3.09
N LEU A 209 19.48 11.75 2.26
CA LEU A 209 19.05 12.16 0.91
C LEU A 209 18.70 10.95 0.04
N TYR A 210 19.43 9.84 0.19
CA TYR A 210 19.07 8.60 -0.51
C TYR A 210 17.71 8.07 -0.04
N ILE A 211 17.45 8.05 1.27
CA ILE A 211 16.16 7.65 1.85
C ILE A 211 15.03 8.56 1.34
N LEU A 212 15.26 9.88 1.27
CA LEU A 212 14.23 10.82 0.81
C LEU A 212 13.86 10.65 -0.67
N ASN A 213 14.83 10.25 -1.51
CA ASN A 213 14.66 10.26 -2.96
C ASN A 213 14.47 8.87 -3.60
N ASN A 214 14.78 7.78 -2.90
CA ASN A 214 14.87 6.43 -3.51
C ASN A 214 14.26 5.30 -2.67
N MET A 215 13.82 5.57 -1.44
CA MET A 215 13.11 4.62 -0.56
C MET A 215 11.79 5.24 -0.14
#